data_AF-A0A670YYF0-F1
#
_entry.id   AF-A0A670YYF0-F1
#
_cell.length_a   1.000
_cell.length_b   1.000
_cell.length_c   1.000
_cell.angle_alpha   90.00
_cell.angle_beta   90.00
_cell.angle_gamma   90.00
#
_symmetry.space_group_name_H-M   'P 1'
#
loop_
_entity.id
_entity.type
_entity.pdbx_description
1 polymer ?
#
loop_
_entity_poly.entity_id
_entity_poly.type
_entity_poly.pdbx_seq_one_letter_code
_entity_poly.pdbx_strand_id
1 'polypeptide(L)'
;PKDAGFHQLWKTKYSKLILKNSEKIPQDLHEEVQEAFFTLRKHVCFFQDLVRIKGKGFVTPVSRILIGNPGCTYKYLNTRLFSVPWPTEGYDIHYSNPEISLACKALSRLNDYLQRESLLGTQNSPFGDGDQDYVTETGAVLQDQNPSPKSDSTIPKERTSYNLTLLNYMDPQKMPSLKPEPYFGMGRMAVSWHHDENLMERSTVAVYSYSSEGGAFIKWNLKDPDVWHVGLKVAWDIETPGLAIPLHRGDCYFMLDDLNMTHQHCVLAGRQSRFSSTHRVAECSTGTLFYILDKCKAALENLNTDADLKGPSLKSMEVGDITRVEKTHSEVEFEWLRQFWFQWKRYRRCTDWWDKPMANLEDLWRQMELMTSLLLCELRKEEQMEEQRNEKIRCLLPLQVERQALRQEWLARCHSPLSEKLPDDEKPKCQPYWEGNDPSMPLPFDLEDIIFELQTMLED
;
A
#
# COMPACT_ATOMS: atom_id res chain seq x y z
N PRO A 1 25.09 -15.71 11.61
CA PRO A 1 26.07 -16.57 10.88
C PRO A 1 27.18 -17.21 11.72
N LYS A 2 27.55 -16.62 12.87
CA LYS A 2 28.64 -17.12 13.73
C LYS A 2 28.30 -18.44 14.44
N ASP A 3 27.01 -18.70 14.67
CA ASP A 3 26.55 -19.91 15.35
C ASP A 3 26.66 -21.15 14.46
N ALA A 4 27.16 -22.26 15.02
CA ALA A 4 27.38 -23.51 14.28
C ALA A 4 26.08 -24.06 13.64
N GLY A 5 24.93 -23.84 14.28
CA GLY A 5 23.62 -24.29 13.79
C GLY A 5 22.97 -23.37 12.74
N PHE A 6 23.55 -22.19 12.47
CA PHE A 6 22.92 -21.14 11.67
C PHE A 6 22.53 -21.61 10.26
N HIS A 7 23.47 -22.23 9.52
CA HIS A 7 23.22 -22.66 8.14
C HIS A 7 22.23 -23.83 8.08
N GLN A 8 22.28 -24.74 9.05
CA GLN A 8 21.33 -25.84 9.13
C GLN A 8 19.91 -25.35 9.44
N LEU A 9 19.77 -24.40 10.37
CA LEU A 9 18.50 -23.75 10.68
C LEU A 9 17.94 -23.01 9.47
N TRP A 10 18.76 -22.22 8.78
CA TRP A 10 18.36 -21.54 7.54
C TRP A 10 17.84 -22.55 6.51
N LYS A 11 18.62 -23.60 6.20
CA LYS A 11 18.23 -24.60 5.20
C LYS A 11 16.94 -25.35 5.55
N THR A 12 16.66 -25.56 6.83
CA THR A 12 15.53 -26.42 7.26
C THR A 12 14.26 -25.65 7.61
N LYS A 13 14.37 -24.41 8.10
CA LYS A 13 13.23 -23.60 8.56
C LYS A 13 13.01 -22.33 7.75
N TYR A 14 14.02 -21.83 7.04
CA TYR A 14 13.98 -20.56 6.32
C TYR A 14 14.47 -20.70 4.87
N SER A 15 14.27 -21.87 4.24
CA SER A 15 14.82 -22.20 2.93
C SER A 15 14.35 -21.28 1.79
N LYS A 16 13.16 -20.67 1.94
CA LYS A 16 12.58 -19.70 1.00
C LYS A 16 13.17 -18.28 1.15
N LEU A 17 14.09 -18.06 2.09
CA LEU A 17 14.90 -16.85 2.18
C LEU A 17 16.18 -17.03 1.37
N ILE A 18 16.42 -16.15 0.40
CA ILE A 18 17.68 -16.12 -0.37
C ILE A 18 18.44 -14.84 -0.05
N LEU A 19 19.76 -14.97 0.14
CA LEU A 19 20.69 -13.84 0.25
C LEU A 19 21.61 -13.81 -0.97
N LYS A 20 21.73 -12.62 -1.57
CA LYS A 20 22.64 -12.34 -2.68
C LYS A 20 23.55 -11.19 -2.27
N ASN A 21 24.81 -11.52 -1.99
CA ASN A 21 25.82 -10.55 -1.61
C ASN A 21 26.08 -9.52 -2.72
N SER A 22 26.50 -8.33 -2.34
CA SER A 22 26.81 -7.21 -3.25
C SER A 22 27.75 -7.56 -4.40
N GLU A 23 28.74 -8.42 -4.18
CA GLU A 23 29.69 -8.88 -5.23
C GLU A 23 29.02 -9.53 -6.44
N LYS A 24 27.78 -10.02 -6.30
CA LYS A 24 27.02 -10.67 -7.38
C LYS A 24 26.12 -9.69 -8.15
N ILE A 25 26.14 -8.40 -7.81
CA ILE A 25 25.33 -7.36 -8.42
C ILE A 25 26.25 -6.47 -9.27
N PRO A 26 25.82 -6.06 -10.47
CA PRO A 26 26.64 -5.20 -11.33
C PRO A 26 27.02 -3.88 -10.64
N GLN A 27 28.29 -3.48 -10.78
CA GLN A 27 28.86 -2.31 -10.13
C GLN A 27 28.20 -0.99 -10.62
N ASP A 28 27.89 -0.91 -11.90
CA ASP A 28 27.16 0.23 -12.49
C ASP A 28 25.77 0.37 -11.87
N LEU A 29 25.06 -0.74 -11.66
CA LEU A 29 23.76 -0.74 -11.00
C LEU A 29 23.86 -0.29 -9.53
N HIS A 30 24.92 -0.72 -8.83
CA HIS A 30 25.20 -0.24 -7.47
C HIS A 30 25.36 1.27 -7.42
N GLU A 31 26.17 1.85 -8.30
CA GLU A 31 26.44 3.29 -8.35
C GLU A 31 25.17 4.08 -8.64
N GLU A 32 24.40 3.67 -9.65
CA GLU A 32 23.16 4.35 -10.04
C GLU A 32 22.11 4.34 -8.91
N VAL A 33 21.89 3.19 -8.28
CA VAL A 33 20.89 3.05 -7.20
C VAL A 33 21.32 3.82 -5.94
N GLN A 34 22.61 3.77 -5.60
CA GLN A 34 23.12 4.48 -4.43
C GLN A 34 23.02 6.00 -4.63
N GLU A 35 23.35 6.49 -5.83
CA GLU A 35 23.18 7.91 -6.17
C GLU A 35 21.70 8.31 -6.18
N ALA A 36 20.81 7.44 -6.68
CA ALA A 36 19.37 7.66 -6.63
C ALA A 36 18.85 7.85 -5.19
N PHE A 37 19.32 7.04 -4.23
CA PHE A 37 18.96 7.22 -2.82
C PHE A 37 19.41 8.57 -2.26
N PHE A 38 20.64 8.98 -2.54
CA PHE A 38 21.16 10.27 -2.08
C PHE A 38 20.44 11.44 -2.74
N THR A 39 20.13 11.34 -4.04
CA THR A 39 19.36 12.32 -4.79
C THR A 39 17.96 12.50 -4.21
N LEU A 40 17.22 11.41 -3.99
CA LEU A 40 15.89 11.47 -3.39
C LEU A 40 15.93 12.05 -1.97
N ARG A 41 16.97 11.75 -1.20
CA ARG A 41 17.16 12.35 0.13
C ARG A 41 17.51 13.84 0.06
N LYS A 42 18.37 14.25 -0.88
CA LYS A 42 18.75 15.64 -1.15
C LYS A 42 17.53 16.49 -1.50
N HIS A 43 16.61 15.95 -2.29
CA HIS A 43 15.33 16.59 -2.65
C HIS A 43 14.21 16.38 -1.62
N VAL A 44 14.52 15.83 -0.44
CA VAL A 44 13.59 15.68 0.68
C VAL A 44 12.35 14.86 0.27
N CYS A 45 12.55 13.77 -0.45
CA CYS A 45 11.48 12.90 -0.94
C CYS A 45 11.03 11.84 0.07
N PHE A 46 11.71 11.67 1.21
CA PHE A 46 11.41 10.64 2.21
C PHE A 46 10.64 11.23 3.40
N PHE A 47 9.49 10.64 3.75
CA PHE A 47 8.61 11.12 4.82
C PHE A 47 8.33 10.03 5.84
N GLN A 48 8.21 10.40 7.12
CA GLN A 48 7.67 9.45 8.09
C GLN A 48 6.15 9.38 7.92
N ASP A 49 5.60 8.17 7.93
CA ASP A 49 4.18 7.96 7.71
C ASP A 49 3.42 8.07 9.03
N LEU A 50 2.35 8.88 9.03
CA LEU A 50 1.40 8.93 10.12
C LEU A 50 0.35 7.82 9.92
N VAL A 51 0.65 6.65 10.47
CA VAL A 51 -0.12 5.41 10.32
C VAL A 51 -1.07 5.18 11.50
N ARG A 52 -1.99 4.23 11.37
CA ARG A 52 -2.91 3.83 12.45
C ARG A 52 -2.72 2.36 12.81
N ILE A 53 -2.47 2.09 14.09
CA ILE A 53 -2.32 0.73 14.62
C ILE A 53 -3.26 0.60 15.82
N LYS A 54 -4.21 -0.35 15.76
CA LYS A 54 -5.20 -0.60 16.85
C LYS A 54 -5.89 0.71 17.33
N GLY A 55 -6.34 1.53 16.38
CA GLY A 55 -7.06 2.78 16.65
C GLY A 55 -6.19 3.96 17.11
N LYS A 56 -4.87 3.79 17.28
CA LYS A 56 -3.96 4.88 17.69
C LYS A 56 -3.08 5.33 16.53
N GLY A 57 -2.84 6.64 16.44
CA GLY A 57 -1.91 7.24 15.49
C GLY A 57 -0.45 7.00 15.89
N PHE A 58 0.41 6.72 14.92
CA PHE A 58 1.84 6.53 15.11
C PHE A 58 2.62 7.12 13.94
N VAL A 59 3.75 7.76 14.23
CA VAL A 59 4.72 8.18 13.20
C VAL A 59 5.75 7.08 13.05
N THR A 60 6.00 6.62 11.83
CA THR A 60 6.96 5.55 11.58
C THR A 60 8.39 6.00 11.87
N PRO A 61 9.24 5.21 12.55
CA PRO A 61 10.65 5.55 12.75
C PRO A 61 11.41 5.70 11.44
N VAL A 62 11.00 4.95 10.42
CA VAL A 62 11.57 4.96 9.07
C VAL A 62 10.85 5.99 8.21
N SER A 63 11.61 6.77 7.44
CA SER A 63 11.09 7.66 6.39
C SER A 63 11.00 6.90 5.06
N ARG A 64 9.95 7.14 4.28
CA ARG A 64 9.60 6.34 3.10
C ARG A 64 9.19 7.18 1.89
N ILE A 65 9.30 6.55 0.73
CA ILE A 65 8.69 6.97 -0.54
C ILE A 65 8.31 5.74 -1.33
N LEU A 66 7.15 5.78 -1.98
CA LEU A 66 6.68 4.74 -2.89
C LEU A 66 7.04 5.13 -4.33
N ILE A 67 7.75 4.27 -5.04
CA ILE A 67 8.06 4.45 -6.47
C ILE A 67 7.55 3.23 -7.23
N GLY A 68 6.94 3.41 -8.40
CA GLY A 68 6.36 2.27 -9.12
C GLY A 68 5.65 2.63 -10.41
N ASN A 69 4.81 1.72 -10.87
CA ASN A 69 4.00 1.92 -12.06
C ASN A 69 3.05 3.13 -11.91
N PRO A 70 2.84 3.93 -12.97
CA PRO A 70 1.86 5.02 -12.99
C PRO A 70 0.48 4.55 -12.52
N GLY A 71 -0.11 5.30 -11.59
CA GLY A 71 -1.45 5.04 -11.07
C GLY A 71 -1.56 3.89 -10.07
N CYS A 72 -0.44 3.27 -9.67
CA CYS A 72 -0.46 2.23 -8.64
C CYS A 72 -0.38 2.82 -7.23
N THR A 73 -0.97 2.10 -6.29
CA THR A 73 -0.92 2.45 -4.86
C THR A 73 -0.55 1.24 -4.03
N TYR A 74 -0.05 1.48 -2.82
CA TYR A 74 0.27 0.45 -1.85
C TYR A 74 -0.31 0.82 -0.49
N LYS A 75 -1.20 -0.01 0.03
CA LYS A 75 -1.88 0.24 1.32
C LYS A 75 -1.27 -0.62 2.42
N TYR A 76 -0.87 0.02 3.51
CA TYR A 76 -0.41 -0.65 4.73
C TYR A 76 -0.80 0.15 5.96
N LEU A 77 -1.12 -0.52 7.08
CA LEU A 77 -1.46 0.13 8.36
C LEU A 77 -2.51 1.25 8.25
N ASN A 78 -3.54 1.02 7.43
CA ASN A 78 -4.60 1.96 7.08
C ASN A 78 -4.14 3.29 6.44
N THR A 79 -3.00 3.26 5.76
CA THR A 79 -2.45 4.36 4.97
C THR A 79 -2.18 3.88 3.55
N ARG A 80 -2.82 4.51 2.57
CA ARG A 80 -2.54 4.28 1.14
C ARG A 80 -1.43 5.22 0.70
N LEU A 81 -0.34 4.64 0.20
CA LEU A 81 0.75 5.36 -0.45
C LEU A 81 0.50 5.40 -1.95
N PHE A 82 0.82 6.54 -2.55
CA PHE A 82 0.67 6.80 -3.99
C PHE A 82 2.03 6.81 -4.66
N SER A 83 2.17 6.10 -5.78
CA SER A 83 3.46 5.96 -6.44
C SER A 83 3.94 7.30 -7.00
N VAL A 84 5.18 7.70 -6.69
CA VAL A 84 5.93 8.55 -7.61
C VAL A 84 6.29 7.67 -8.79
N PRO A 85 5.73 7.92 -9.98
CA PRO A 85 5.83 6.95 -11.05
C PRO A 85 7.24 6.91 -11.60
N TRP A 86 7.75 5.71 -11.91
CA TRP A 86 8.95 5.57 -12.71
C TRP A 86 8.63 5.77 -14.20
N PRO A 87 9.64 6.10 -15.04
CA PRO A 87 9.44 6.23 -16.48
C PRO A 87 8.81 4.95 -17.07
N THR A 88 7.65 5.10 -17.71
CA THR A 88 6.89 4.00 -18.32
C THR A 88 6.44 4.43 -19.70
N GLU A 89 6.56 3.54 -20.69
CA GLU A 89 6.11 3.82 -22.06
C GLU A 89 4.63 4.19 -22.09
N GLY A 90 4.27 5.20 -22.89
CA GLY A 90 2.89 5.70 -23.00
C GLY A 90 2.46 6.69 -21.91
N TYR A 91 3.31 6.98 -20.92
CA TYR A 91 3.04 7.98 -19.88
C TYR A 91 4.02 9.14 -19.94
N ASP A 92 3.50 10.36 -20.04
CA ASP A 92 4.29 11.58 -19.83
C ASP A 92 4.24 11.95 -18.35
N ILE A 93 5.42 11.99 -17.71
CA ILE A 93 5.54 12.20 -16.26
C ILE A 93 6.34 13.48 -16.05
N HIS A 94 5.69 14.47 -15.44
CA HIS A 94 6.33 15.69 -15.02
C HIS A 94 6.86 15.55 -13.58
N TYR A 95 8.18 15.67 -13.45
CA TYR A 95 8.88 15.60 -12.16
C TYR A 95 9.26 17.01 -11.71
N SER A 96 9.21 17.25 -10.40
CA SER A 96 9.58 18.55 -9.82
C SER A 96 11.06 18.89 -10.02
N ASN A 97 11.91 17.89 -10.28
CA ASN A 97 13.31 18.06 -10.66
C ASN A 97 13.78 16.92 -11.59
N PRO A 98 14.57 17.21 -12.65
CA PRO A 98 15.12 16.17 -13.54
C PRO A 98 15.95 15.09 -12.83
N GLU A 99 16.65 15.43 -11.75
CA GLU A 99 17.43 14.46 -10.96
C GLU A 99 16.51 13.39 -10.33
N ILE A 100 15.27 13.74 -9.96
CA ILE A 100 14.29 12.78 -9.41
C ILE A 100 13.85 11.79 -10.50
N SER A 101 13.70 12.24 -11.74
CA SER A 101 13.39 11.38 -12.89
C SER A 101 14.49 10.33 -13.10
N LEU A 102 15.76 10.76 -13.04
CA LEU A 102 16.92 9.86 -13.13
C LEU A 102 16.95 8.84 -11.98
N ALA A 103 16.65 9.28 -10.75
CA ALA A 103 16.56 8.39 -9.60
C ALA A 103 15.45 7.32 -9.78
N CYS A 104 14.27 7.72 -10.26
CA CYS A 104 13.17 6.78 -10.54
C CYS A 104 13.53 5.80 -11.68
N LYS A 105 14.26 6.27 -12.69
CA LYS A 105 14.79 5.42 -13.77
C LYS A 105 15.79 4.36 -13.25
N ALA A 106 16.70 4.74 -12.36
CA ALA A 106 17.64 3.81 -11.73
C ALA A 106 16.92 2.74 -10.92
N LEU A 107 15.85 3.12 -10.20
CA LEU A 107 15.04 2.19 -9.41
C LEU A 107 14.18 1.25 -10.28
N SER A 108 13.72 1.71 -11.44
CA SER A 108 13.10 0.85 -12.45
C SER A 108 14.11 -0.17 -13.01
N ARG A 109 15.35 0.24 -13.32
CA ARG A 109 16.41 -0.72 -13.72
C ARG A 109 16.73 -1.75 -12.63
N LEU A 110 16.74 -1.31 -11.36
CA LEU A 110 16.90 -2.23 -10.23
C LEU A 110 15.72 -3.22 -10.15
N ASN A 111 14.49 -2.75 -10.41
CA ASN A 111 13.30 -3.59 -10.47
C ASN A 111 13.46 -4.72 -11.49
N ASP A 112 13.89 -4.40 -12.72
CA ASP A 112 14.11 -5.37 -13.79
C ASP A 112 15.21 -6.38 -13.46
N TYR A 113 16.29 -5.92 -12.80
CA TYR A 113 17.35 -6.80 -12.32
C TYR A 113 16.82 -7.76 -11.25
N LEU A 114 16.16 -7.24 -10.21
CA LEU A 114 15.65 -8.06 -9.11
C LEU A 114 14.55 -9.03 -9.57
N GLN A 115 13.70 -8.65 -10.52
CA GLN A 115 12.71 -9.55 -11.12
C GLN A 115 13.40 -10.75 -11.79
N ARG A 116 14.43 -10.52 -12.62
CA ARG A 116 15.19 -11.60 -13.25
C ARG A 116 15.85 -12.52 -12.22
N GLU A 117 16.43 -11.95 -11.17
CA GLU A 117 17.01 -12.73 -10.07
C GLU A 117 15.99 -13.55 -9.30
N SER A 118 14.79 -12.99 -9.11
CA SER A 118 13.70 -13.67 -8.41
C SER A 118 13.17 -14.84 -9.23
N LEU A 119 13.08 -14.70 -10.55
CA LEU A 119 12.75 -15.80 -11.47
C LEU A 119 13.76 -16.94 -11.42
N LEU A 120 15.05 -16.62 -11.36
CA LEU A 120 16.10 -17.63 -11.19
C LEU A 120 16.03 -18.28 -9.81
N GLY A 121 15.73 -17.51 -8.76
CA GLY A 121 15.56 -18.01 -7.40
C GLY A 121 14.38 -18.97 -7.24
N THR A 122 13.24 -18.68 -7.88
CA THR A 122 12.06 -19.55 -7.84
C THR A 122 12.25 -20.83 -8.66
N GLN A 123 12.92 -20.76 -9.82
CA GLN A 123 13.21 -21.95 -10.65
C GLN A 123 14.22 -22.91 -10.01
N ASN A 124 15.20 -22.38 -9.26
CA ASN A 124 16.21 -23.19 -8.59
C ASN A 124 15.81 -23.63 -7.17
N SER A 125 14.61 -23.27 -6.71
CA SER A 125 14.09 -23.76 -5.44
C SER A 125 13.89 -25.27 -5.50
N PRO A 126 14.39 -26.07 -4.54
CA PRO A 126 14.23 -27.52 -4.52
C PRO A 126 12.77 -27.98 -4.34
N PHE A 127 11.85 -27.04 -4.18
CA PHE A 127 10.40 -27.24 -4.15
C PHE A 127 9.79 -26.53 -5.37
N GLY A 128 10.12 -27.01 -6.58
CA GLY A 128 9.30 -26.69 -7.75
C GLY A 128 7.87 -27.18 -7.49
N ASP A 129 6.86 -26.40 -7.94
CA ASP A 129 5.41 -26.65 -7.78
C ASP A 129 5.08 -28.15 -7.82
N GLY A 130 5.06 -28.77 -6.66
CA GLY A 130 4.36 -30.01 -6.40
C GLY A 130 3.20 -29.60 -5.53
N ASP A 131 2.01 -29.55 -6.13
CA ASP A 131 0.75 -29.53 -5.38
C ASP A 131 0.87 -30.58 -4.27
N GLN A 132 0.96 -30.12 -3.02
CA GLN A 132 0.58 -30.96 -1.90
C GLN A 132 -0.95 -30.89 -1.85
N ASP A 133 -1.58 -31.62 -2.78
CA ASP A 133 -2.96 -32.03 -2.63
C ASP A 133 -3.07 -32.78 -1.29
N TYR A 134 -3.93 -32.27 -0.42
CA TYR A 134 -4.38 -32.99 0.75
C TYR A 134 -5.10 -34.26 0.28
N VAL A 135 -4.38 -35.38 0.24
CA VAL A 135 -4.99 -36.69 -0.02
C VAL A 135 -5.84 -37.07 1.19
N THR A 136 -7.15 -36.84 1.09
CA THR A 136 -8.14 -37.59 1.87
C THR A 136 -8.26 -39.00 1.32
N GLU A 137 -8.15 -39.98 2.21
CA GLU A 137 -8.37 -41.40 1.97
C GLU A 137 -9.70 -41.66 1.26
N THR A 138 -9.65 -42.34 0.11
CA THR A 138 -10.48 -43.51 -0.20
C THR A 138 -10.08 -44.07 -1.56
N GLY A 139 -9.89 -45.40 -1.60
CA GLY A 139 -9.40 -46.09 -2.78
C GLY A 139 -10.47 -46.28 -3.85
N ALA A 140 -10.07 -46.17 -5.12
CA ALA A 140 -10.51 -47.03 -6.22
C ALA A 140 -9.58 -46.79 -7.42
N VAL A 141 -9.06 -47.89 -7.97
CA VAL A 141 -8.28 -47.92 -9.21
C VAL A 141 -9.24 -47.72 -10.37
N LEU A 142 -9.07 -46.63 -11.13
CA LEU A 142 -9.50 -46.55 -12.53
C LEU A 142 -8.40 -45.87 -13.34
N GLN A 143 -7.85 -46.62 -14.29
CA GLN A 143 -7.04 -46.12 -15.39
C GLN A 143 -7.89 -45.16 -16.22
N ASP A 144 -7.44 -43.93 -16.38
CA ASP A 144 -7.87 -43.10 -17.50
C ASP A 144 -6.71 -42.26 -18.04
N GLN A 145 -6.59 -42.30 -19.36
CA GLN A 145 -5.60 -41.57 -20.14
C GLN A 145 -5.99 -40.09 -20.14
N ASN A 146 -5.13 -39.20 -19.65
CA ASN A 146 -5.23 -37.78 -19.93
C ASN A 146 -3.87 -37.06 -19.78
N PRO A 147 -3.69 -35.91 -20.47
CA PRO A 147 -2.40 -35.47 -20.99
C PRO A 147 -1.53 -34.80 -19.92
N SER A 148 -0.21 -34.88 -20.13
CA SER A 148 0.84 -34.15 -19.41
C SER A 148 0.39 -32.76 -18.93
N PRO A 149 0.54 -32.42 -17.63
CA PRO A 149 0.32 -31.06 -17.17
C PRO A 149 1.36 -30.17 -17.86
N LYS A 150 0.90 -29.16 -18.59
CA LYS A 150 1.77 -28.09 -19.06
C LYS A 150 2.28 -27.39 -17.80
N SER A 151 3.59 -27.41 -17.56
CA SER A 151 4.21 -26.56 -16.54
C SER A 151 3.86 -25.11 -16.88
N ASP A 152 3.04 -24.47 -16.05
CA ASP A 152 2.47 -23.17 -16.35
C ASP A 152 3.53 -22.08 -16.10
N SER A 153 4.36 -21.82 -17.12
CA SER A 153 5.50 -20.87 -17.07
C SER A 153 5.12 -19.40 -16.79
N THR A 154 3.83 -19.13 -16.64
CA THR A 154 3.17 -17.87 -16.33
C THR A 154 3.17 -17.56 -14.83
N ILE A 155 2.94 -18.57 -13.97
CA ILE A 155 2.80 -18.38 -12.50
C ILE A 155 4.07 -17.78 -11.88
N PRO A 156 5.30 -18.26 -12.19
CA PRO A 156 6.52 -17.65 -11.63
C PRO A 156 6.74 -16.21 -12.11
N LYS A 157 6.24 -15.86 -13.30
CA LYS A 157 6.35 -14.49 -13.84
C LYS A 157 5.42 -13.54 -13.12
N GLU A 158 4.19 -13.93 -12.85
CA GLU A 158 3.23 -13.09 -12.11
C GLU A 158 3.72 -12.82 -10.68
N ARG A 159 4.18 -13.87 -9.97
CA ARG A 159 4.70 -13.77 -8.59
C ARG A 159 5.99 -12.95 -8.46
N THR A 160 6.64 -12.58 -9.57
CA THR A 160 7.87 -11.78 -9.59
C THR A 160 7.73 -10.47 -10.37
N SER A 161 6.54 -10.17 -10.90
CA SER A 161 6.25 -8.94 -11.66
C SER A 161 6.07 -7.74 -10.74
N TYR A 162 7.18 -7.28 -10.17
CA TYR A 162 7.20 -6.14 -9.27
C TYR A 162 6.64 -4.89 -9.94
N ASN A 163 5.54 -4.38 -9.39
CA ASN A 163 4.83 -3.19 -9.89
C ASN A 163 5.19 -1.93 -9.11
N LEU A 164 5.90 -2.06 -7.99
CA LEU A 164 6.40 -0.95 -7.17
C LEU A 164 7.55 -1.37 -6.25
N THR A 165 8.20 -0.36 -5.68
CA THR A 165 9.13 -0.48 -4.56
C THR A 165 8.82 0.54 -3.47
N LEU A 166 8.83 0.07 -2.22
CA LEU A 166 8.76 0.93 -1.05
C LEU A 166 10.18 1.19 -0.55
N LEU A 167 10.65 2.41 -0.76
CA LEU A 167 11.96 2.85 -0.31
C LEU A 167 11.90 3.24 1.16
N ASN A 168 12.96 2.93 1.88
CA ASN A 168 13.09 3.19 3.30
C ASN A 168 14.40 3.92 3.57
N TYR A 169 14.38 4.87 4.49
CA TYR A 169 15.56 5.54 5.01
C TYR A 169 15.44 5.71 6.52
N MET A 170 16.53 5.46 7.25
CA MET A 170 16.62 5.80 8.66
C MET A 170 18.06 6.12 9.05
N ASP A 171 18.21 7.15 9.88
CA ASP A 171 19.44 7.47 10.60
C ASP A 171 19.24 7.12 12.09
N PRO A 172 19.80 6.00 12.58
CA PRO A 172 19.66 5.58 13.97
C PRO A 172 20.14 6.64 14.97
N GLN A 173 21.11 7.48 14.60
CA GLN A 173 21.64 8.52 15.50
C GLN A 173 20.66 9.68 15.69
N LYS A 174 19.76 9.88 14.72
CA LYS A 174 18.69 10.89 14.80
C LYS A 174 17.38 10.30 15.31
N MET A 175 17.34 9.01 15.62
CA MET A 175 16.16 8.29 16.12
C MET A 175 16.36 7.90 17.59
N PRO A 176 15.91 8.72 18.55
CA PRO A 176 16.26 8.55 19.96
C PRO A 176 15.60 7.34 20.64
N SER A 177 14.54 6.76 20.06
CA SER A 177 13.77 5.67 20.69
C SER A 177 13.39 4.56 19.71
N LEU A 178 14.32 3.61 19.52
CA LEU A 178 14.04 2.35 18.85
C LEU A 178 13.73 1.26 19.88
N LYS A 179 12.66 0.50 19.64
CA LYS A 179 12.24 -0.57 20.55
C LYS A 179 13.22 -1.75 20.49
N PRO A 180 13.54 -2.39 21.63
CA PRO A 180 14.26 -3.66 21.60
C PRO A 180 13.37 -4.76 20.99
N GLU A 181 13.98 -5.70 20.29
CA GLU A 181 13.36 -6.93 19.83
C GLU A 181 12.95 -7.78 21.04
N PRO A 182 11.69 -8.24 21.12
CA PRO A 182 11.12 -8.74 22.38
C PRO A 182 11.36 -10.22 22.69
N TYR A 183 11.74 -11.06 21.72
CA TYR A 183 11.69 -12.52 21.87
C TYR A 183 13.07 -13.19 21.93
N PHE A 184 14.00 -12.74 21.09
CA PHE A 184 15.27 -13.43 20.85
C PHE A 184 16.50 -12.60 21.25
N GLY A 185 16.29 -11.37 21.73
CA GLY A 185 17.38 -10.50 22.15
C GLY A 185 18.19 -9.95 20.97
N MET A 186 17.57 -9.78 19.80
CA MET A 186 18.28 -9.40 18.56
C MET A 186 18.71 -7.93 18.46
N GLY A 187 18.47 -7.12 19.49
CA GLY A 187 18.84 -5.71 19.53
C GLY A 187 17.68 -4.77 19.20
N ARG A 188 17.97 -3.59 18.64
CA ARG A 188 16.96 -2.54 18.40
C ARG A 188 16.33 -2.69 17.02
N MET A 189 15.01 -2.52 16.95
CA MET A 189 14.24 -2.64 15.71
C MET A 189 13.98 -1.26 15.07
N ALA A 190 14.38 -1.10 13.81
CA ALA A 190 13.92 -0.02 12.93
C ALA A 190 12.46 -0.25 12.50
N VAL A 191 12.13 -1.51 12.22
CA VAL A 191 10.78 -1.99 11.89
C VAL A 191 10.52 -3.23 12.72
N SER A 192 9.40 -3.24 13.45
CA SER A 192 9.03 -4.37 14.33
C SER A 192 8.62 -5.62 13.53
N TRP A 193 8.45 -6.75 14.21
CA TRP A 193 7.91 -7.97 13.60
C TRP A 193 6.58 -7.72 12.89
N HIS A 194 6.52 -8.06 11.60
CA HIS A 194 5.33 -7.91 10.77
C HIS A 194 5.32 -8.91 9.61
N HIS A 195 4.16 -9.01 8.97
CA HIS A 195 4.01 -9.49 7.60
C HIS A 195 3.89 -8.27 6.69
N ASP A 196 4.41 -8.36 5.48
CA ASP A 196 4.08 -7.39 4.44
C ASP A 196 2.60 -7.53 4.07
N GLU A 197 1.87 -6.41 4.11
CA GLU A 197 0.44 -6.32 3.77
C GLU A 197 0.25 -6.08 2.27
N ASN A 198 -0.97 -6.31 1.75
CA ASN A 198 -1.37 -5.90 0.40
C ASN A 198 -0.41 -6.37 -0.72
N LEU A 199 0.02 -7.63 -0.61
CA LEU A 199 0.80 -8.32 -1.63
C LEU A 199 -0.08 -9.33 -2.35
N MET A 200 0.18 -9.53 -3.64
CA MET A 200 -0.36 -10.67 -4.37
C MET A 200 0.04 -11.97 -3.65
N GLU A 201 -0.88 -12.92 -3.56
CA GLU A 201 -0.65 -14.16 -2.82
C GLU A 201 0.59 -14.91 -3.33
N ARG A 202 1.45 -15.35 -2.40
CA ARG A 202 2.73 -16.03 -2.68
C ARG A 202 3.68 -15.24 -3.61
N SER A 203 3.47 -13.94 -3.76
CA SER A 203 4.41 -13.11 -4.51
C SER A 203 5.73 -12.95 -3.77
N THR A 204 6.81 -12.83 -4.54
CA THR A 204 8.13 -12.60 -3.99
C THR A 204 8.26 -11.16 -3.49
N VAL A 205 9.09 -10.96 -2.48
CA VAL A 205 9.59 -9.63 -2.11
C VAL A 205 11.11 -9.61 -2.27
N ALA A 206 11.63 -8.65 -3.01
CA ALA A 206 13.06 -8.47 -3.21
C ALA A 206 13.53 -7.16 -2.58
N VAL A 207 14.63 -7.21 -1.81
CA VAL A 207 15.12 -6.04 -1.07
C VAL A 207 16.57 -5.78 -1.38
N TYR A 208 16.87 -4.60 -1.92
CA TYR A 208 18.22 -4.07 -2.00
C TYR A 208 18.52 -3.25 -0.74
N SER A 209 19.63 -3.55 -0.06
CA SER A 209 20.03 -2.91 1.20
C SER A 209 21.28 -2.07 1.03
N TYR A 210 21.24 -0.82 1.47
CA TYR A 210 22.37 0.09 1.38
C TYR A 210 22.63 0.82 2.70
N SER A 211 23.66 0.38 3.43
CA SER A 211 24.18 1.09 4.60
C SER A 211 25.19 2.15 4.13
N SER A 212 24.93 3.43 4.41
CA SER A 212 25.84 4.52 4.07
C SER A 212 27.01 4.54 5.05
N GLU A 213 28.24 4.64 4.56
CA GLU A 213 29.37 4.93 5.43
C GLU A 213 29.32 6.41 5.83
N GLY A 214 29.46 6.71 7.13
CA GLY A 214 29.93 8.02 7.54
C GLY A 214 31.35 8.20 7.02
N GLY A 215 31.71 9.41 6.58
CA GLY A 215 33.05 9.70 6.07
C GLY A 215 34.17 9.19 6.99
N ALA A 216 35.24 8.71 6.34
CA ALA A 216 36.42 7.99 6.85
C ALA A 216 36.32 6.46 6.75
N PHE A 217 37.04 5.92 5.75
CA PHE A 217 37.44 4.52 5.63
C PHE A 217 38.01 4.03 6.97
N ILE A 218 37.20 3.31 7.74
CA ILE A 218 37.70 2.41 8.78
C ILE A 218 37.29 1.01 8.36
N LYS A 219 38.13 0.40 7.50
CA LYS A 219 38.31 -1.05 7.57
C LYS A 219 38.71 -1.37 9.01
N TRP A 220 38.22 -2.51 9.52
CA TRP A 220 38.53 -3.21 10.78
C TRP A 220 37.36 -3.30 11.78
N ASN A 221 36.79 -4.53 11.84
CA ASN A 221 35.95 -5.09 12.91
C ASN A 221 34.73 -4.29 13.36
N LEU A 222 33.72 -4.17 12.49
CA LEU A 222 32.35 -3.87 12.93
C LEU A 222 31.91 -4.94 13.93
N LYS A 223 31.51 -4.51 15.13
CA LYS A 223 30.85 -5.41 16.09
C LYS A 223 29.43 -5.68 15.56
N ASP A 224 28.88 -6.86 15.83
CA ASP A 224 27.51 -7.25 15.47
C ASP A 224 26.44 -6.15 15.69
N PRO A 225 26.40 -5.45 16.85
CA PRO A 225 25.43 -4.38 17.10
C PRO A 225 25.57 -3.13 16.22
N ASP A 226 26.65 -3.00 15.44
CA ASP A 226 26.84 -1.87 14.52
C ASP A 226 26.29 -2.15 13.11
N VAL A 227 25.97 -3.42 12.80
CA VAL A 227 25.55 -3.89 11.46
C VAL A 227 24.02 -3.97 11.38
N TRP A 228 23.47 -3.58 10.24
CA TRP A 228 22.05 -3.73 9.96
C TRP A 228 21.72 -5.19 9.66
N HIS A 229 20.57 -5.66 10.12
CA HIS A 229 20.13 -7.02 9.85
C HIS A 229 18.65 -7.05 9.42
N VAL A 230 18.29 -8.08 8.66
CA VAL A 230 16.91 -8.55 8.59
C VAL A 230 16.74 -9.71 9.56
N GLY A 231 15.75 -9.61 10.44
CA GLY A 231 15.35 -10.67 11.36
C GLY A 231 14.20 -11.47 10.77
N LEU A 232 14.20 -12.79 10.92
CA LEU A 232 13.10 -13.69 10.54
C LEU A 232 12.73 -14.63 11.68
N LYS A 233 11.43 -14.88 11.86
CA LYS A 233 10.89 -15.90 12.76
C LYS A 233 9.72 -16.62 12.10
N VAL A 234 9.50 -17.88 12.47
CA VAL A 234 8.26 -18.59 12.11
C VAL A 234 7.09 -17.83 12.75
N ALA A 235 6.00 -17.61 12.00
CA ALA A 235 4.84 -16.90 12.51
C ALA A 235 4.27 -17.65 13.73
N TRP A 236 3.86 -16.91 14.76
CA TRP A 236 3.27 -17.45 16.00
C TRP A 236 4.18 -18.35 16.85
N ASP A 237 5.45 -18.53 16.46
CA ASP A 237 6.44 -19.34 17.17
C ASP A 237 7.58 -18.47 17.70
N ILE A 238 7.90 -18.63 18.99
CA ILE A 238 9.03 -17.98 19.68
C ILE A 238 10.01 -19.01 20.28
N GLU A 239 9.76 -20.30 20.10
CA GLU A 239 10.60 -21.41 20.56
C GLU A 239 11.62 -21.79 19.49
N THR A 240 11.21 -21.81 18.21
CA THR A 240 12.18 -21.96 17.11
C THR A 240 13.08 -20.72 17.08
N PRO A 241 14.43 -20.89 17.16
CA PRO A 241 15.34 -19.75 17.14
C PRO A 241 15.15 -18.90 15.89
N GLY A 242 15.01 -17.58 16.05
CA GLY A 242 14.96 -16.65 14.93
C GLY A 242 16.31 -16.49 14.22
N LEU A 243 16.28 -16.08 12.95
CA LEU A 243 17.47 -15.74 12.18
C LEU A 243 17.69 -14.22 12.16
N ALA A 244 18.91 -13.78 12.44
CA ALA A 244 19.37 -12.42 12.12
C ALA A 244 20.43 -12.50 11.02
N ILE A 245 20.08 -12.01 9.83
CA ILE A 245 20.96 -12.02 8.65
C ILE A 245 21.63 -10.64 8.50
N PRO A 246 22.98 -10.55 8.56
CA PRO A 246 23.66 -9.27 8.39
C PRO A 246 23.50 -8.77 6.97
N LEU A 247 23.25 -7.47 6.84
CA LEU A 247 23.07 -6.76 5.59
C LEU A 247 24.17 -5.71 5.44
N HIS A 248 25.15 -6.05 4.60
CA HIS A 248 26.22 -5.13 4.24
C HIS A 248 25.79 -4.22 3.08
N ARG A 249 26.70 -3.33 2.69
CA ARG A 249 26.49 -2.37 1.61
C ARG A 249 26.22 -3.11 0.31
N GLY A 250 25.02 -2.92 -0.23
CA GLY A 250 24.60 -3.45 -1.52
C GLY A 250 24.05 -4.88 -1.47
N ASP A 251 23.96 -5.52 -0.30
CA ASP A 251 23.40 -6.86 -0.21
C ASP A 251 21.91 -6.85 -0.59
N CYS A 252 21.49 -7.92 -1.28
CA CYS A 252 20.09 -8.18 -1.59
C CYS A 252 19.58 -9.40 -0.83
N TYR A 253 18.32 -9.38 -0.41
CA TYR A 253 17.63 -10.58 0.04
C TYR A 253 16.26 -10.72 -0.60
N PHE A 254 15.78 -11.96 -0.69
CA PHE A 254 14.53 -12.31 -1.34
C PHE A 254 13.70 -13.18 -0.41
N MET A 255 12.44 -12.82 -0.22
CA MET A 255 11.44 -13.62 0.47
C MET A 255 10.56 -14.27 -0.60
N LEU A 256 10.81 -15.56 -0.87
CA LEU A 256 10.14 -16.27 -1.96
C LEU A 256 8.82 -16.87 -1.50
N ASP A 257 7.86 -16.97 -2.44
CA ASP A 257 6.64 -17.76 -2.30
C ASP A 257 5.87 -17.44 -1.01
N ASP A 258 5.47 -18.43 -0.22
CA ASP A 258 4.71 -18.22 1.03
C ASP A 258 5.55 -17.73 2.23
N LEU A 259 6.82 -17.36 2.06
CA LEU A 259 7.67 -17.00 3.21
C LEU A 259 7.07 -15.83 3.99
N ASN A 260 6.53 -14.82 3.30
CA ASN A 260 5.87 -13.70 3.96
C ASN A 260 4.55 -14.08 4.67
N MET A 261 3.94 -15.22 4.33
CA MET A 261 2.73 -15.73 5.00
C MET A 261 3.08 -16.59 6.22
N THR A 262 4.10 -17.45 6.08
CA THR A 262 4.50 -18.44 7.08
C THR A 262 5.47 -17.88 8.13
N HIS A 263 6.15 -16.77 7.81
CA HIS A 263 7.14 -16.13 8.67
C HIS A 263 6.84 -14.65 8.87
N GLN A 264 7.28 -14.13 10.00
CA GLN A 264 7.35 -12.70 10.27
C GLN A 264 8.78 -12.24 10.08
N HIS A 265 8.95 -10.98 9.66
CA HIS A 265 10.26 -10.37 9.57
C HIS A 265 10.31 -9.02 10.30
N CYS A 266 11.51 -8.62 10.72
CA CYS A 266 11.79 -7.32 11.31
C CYS A 266 13.07 -6.74 10.72
N VAL A 267 13.28 -5.43 10.90
CA VAL A 267 14.53 -4.78 10.52
C VAL A 267 15.26 -4.36 11.78
N LEU A 268 16.44 -4.93 11.99
CA LEU A 268 17.29 -4.62 13.13
C LEU A 268 18.24 -3.49 12.74
N ALA A 269 18.23 -2.43 13.56
CA ALA A 269 18.98 -1.22 13.30
C ALA A 269 20.46 -1.41 13.66
N GLY A 270 21.33 -1.15 12.69
CA GLY A 270 22.75 -0.94 12.92
C GLY A 270 23.03 0.47 13.45
N ARG A 271 24.29 0.89 13.38
CA ARG A 271 24.72 2.22 13.86
C ARG A 271 24.66 3.31 12.80
N GLN A 272 24.97 2.95 11.55
CA GLN A 272 25.02 3.90 10.44
C GLN A 272 23.64 4.15 9.83
N SER A 273 23.48 5.23 9.09
CA SER A 273 22.25 5.43 8.31
C SER A 273 22.13 4.39 7.19
N ARG A 274 20.90 3.97 6.89
CA ARG A 274 20.63 2.94 5.88
C ARG A 274 19.45 3.34 5.01
N PHE A 275 19.58 3.02 3.73
CA PHE A 275 18.50 2.94 2.76
C PHE A 275 18.15 1.50 2.43
N SER A 276 16.91 1.25 2.02
CA SER A 276 16.57 0.03 1.29
C SER A 276 15.49 0.27 0.24
N SER A 277 15.53 -0.49 -0.85
CA SER A 277 14.48 -0.55 -1.87
C SER A 277 13.79 -1.91 -1.75
N THR A 278 12.50 -1.92 -1.41
CA THR A 278 11.73 -3.16 -1.18
C THR A 278 10.70 -3.34 -2.29
N HIS A 279 11.06 -4.12 -3.30
CA HIS A 279 10.28 -4.38 -4.49
C HIS A 279 9.19 -5.43 -4.21
N ARG A 280 7.97 -5.14 -4.66
CA ARG A 280 6.76 -5.88 -4.30
C ARG A 280 5.87 -6.07 -5.51
N VAL A 281 5.11 -7.16 -5.51
CA VAL A 281 3.91 -7.30 -6.34
C VAL A 281 2.73 -6.90 -5.46
N ALA A 282 2.39 -5.62 -5.46
CA ALA A 282 1.25 -5.12 -4.69
C ALA A 282 -0.05 -5.67 -5.28
N GLU A 283 -0.98 -6.08 -4.40
CA GLU A 283 -2.30 -6.52 -4.80
C GLU A 283 -3.12 -5.30 -5.25
N CYS A 284 -3.14 -5.08 -6.56
CA CYS A 284 -3.61 -3.84 -7.15
C CYS A 284 -4.96 -3.97 -7.87
N SER A 285 -5.69 -5.08 -7.69
CA SER A 285 -7.03 -5.29 -8.26
C SER A 285 -8.02 -4.16 -7.94
N THR A 286 -7.94 -3.61 -6.72
CA THR A 286 -8.74 -2.46 -6.27
C THR A 286 -7.88 -1.22 -5.94
N GLY A 287 -6.59 -1.27 -6.26
CA GLY A 287 -5.57 -0.31 -5.83
C GLY A 287 -4.99 0.57 -6.94
N THR A 288 -5.65 0.65 -8.10
CA THR A 288 -5.15 1.41 -9.25
C THR A 288 -6.08 2.57 -9.63
N LEU A 289 -5.50 3.65 -10.16
CA LEU A 289 -6.26 4.80 -10.65
C LEU A 289 -7.28 4.38 -11.71
N PHE A 290 -6.90 3.46 -12.59
CA PHE A 290 -7.78 2.92 -13.63
C PHE A 290 -9.02 2.25 -13.01
N TYR A 291 -8.82 1.35 -12.03
CA TYR A 291 -9.92 0.68 -11.32
C TYR A 291 -10.92 1.68 -10.73
N ILE A 292 -10.44 2.68 -9.97
CA ILE A 292 -11.36 3.60 -9.30
C ILE A 292 -12.05 4.53 -10.28
N LEU A 293 -11.37 4.98 -11.34
CA LEU A 293 -12.00 5.81 -12.37
C LEU A 293 -13.11 5.05 -13.09
N ASP A 294 -12.88 3.79 -13.44
CA ASP A 294 -13.89 2.96 -14.10
C ASP A 294 -15.08 2.68 -13.17
N LYS A 295 -14.82 2.43 -11.89
CA LYS A 295 -15.89 2.32 -10.89
C LYS A 295 -16.72 3.59 -10.78
N CYS A 296 -16.07 4.75 -10.68
CA CYS A 296 -16.76 6.04 -10.60
C CYS A 296 -17.61 6.31 -11.85
N LYS A 297 -17.08 6.04 -13.04
CA LYS A 297 -17.82 6.18 -14.30
C LYS A 297 -19.04 5.26 -14.34
N ALA A 298 -18.89 4.00 -13.95
CA ALA A 298 -19.99 3.04 -13.89
C ALA A 298 -21.07 3.43 -12.87
N ALA A 299 -20.70 4.08 -11.76
CA ALA A 299 -21.68 4.65 -10.84
C ALA A 299 -22.46 5.81 -11.49
N LEU A 300 -21.76 6.71 -12.19
CA LEU A 300 -22.33 7.87 -12.86
C LEU A 300 -23.21 7.53 -14.06
N GLU A 301 -23.18 6.30 -14.58
CA GLU A 301 -24.14 5.84 -15.57
C GLU A 301 -25.59 5.97 -15.09
N ASN A 302 -25.83 5.95 -13.77
CA ASN A 302 -27.16 6.16 -13.19
C ASN A 302 -27.57 7.64 -13.12
N LEU A 303 -26.66 8.58 -13.39
CA LEU A 303 -26.98 10.01 -13.47
C LEU A 303 -27.47 10.35 -14.87
N ASN A 304 -28.61 11.03 -14.95
CA ASN A 304 -29.13 11.62 -16.17
C ASN A 304 -28.88 13.13 -16.16
N THR A 305 -28.15 13.61 -17.16
CA THR A 305 -27.82 15.02 -17.38
C THR A 305 -28.33 15.54 -18.73
N ASP A 306 -29.32 14.87 -19.34
CA ASP A 306 -29.87 15.31 -20.63
C ASP A 306 -30.36 16.77 -20.55
N ALA A 307 -29.88 17.58 -21.49
CA ALA A 307 -30.15 19.02 -21.55
C ALA A 307 -31.64 19.36 -21.74
N ASP A 308 -32.43 18.40 -22.21
CA ASP A 308 -33.87 18.55 -22.43
C ASP A 308 -34.71 18.37 -21.15
N LEU A 309 -34.10 17.90 -20.04
CA LEU A 309 -34.75 17.76 -18.75
C LEU A 309 -34.67 19.06 -17.93
N LYS A 310 -35.63 19.26 -17.02
CA LYS A 310 -35.67 20.42 -16.09
C LYS A 310 -34.54 20.43 -15.04
N GLY A 311 -33.59 19.50 -15.12
CA GLY A 311 -32.49 19.35 -14.18
C GLY A 311 -31.95 17.91 -14.16
N PRO A 312 -30.84 17.68 -13.43
CA PRO A 312 -30.27 16.36 -13.26
C PRO A 312 -31.24 15.43 -12.51
N SER A 313 -31.25 14.15 -12.87
CA SER A 313 -32.11 13.13 -12.26
C SER A 313 -31.43 11.76 -12.23
N LEU A 314 -31.96 10.81 -11.46
CA LEU A 314 -31.47 9.43 -11.45
C LEU A 314 -32.24 8.59 -12.47
N LYS A 315 -31.54 7.75 -13.24
CA LYS A 315 -32.16 6.86 -14.24
C LYS A 315 -32.88 5.68 -13.60
N SER A 316 -32.34 5.19 -12.48
CA SER A 316 -32.84 4.05 -11.72
C SER A 316 -32.84 4.36 -10.22
N MET A 317 -33.88 3.89 -9.55
CA MET A 317 -34.04 3.90 -8.10
C MET A 317 -34.06 2.48 -7.51
N GLU A 318 -33.61 1.48 -8.27
CA GLU A 318 -33.52 0.11 -7.78
C GLU A 318 -32.48 0.01 -6.65
N VAL A 319 -32.76 -0.84 -5.66
CA VAL A 319 -31.90 -1.04 -4.47
C VAL A 319 -30.46 -1.40 -4.87
N GLY A 320 -30.30 -2.21 -5.92
CA GLY A 320 -28.98 -2.60 -6.44
C GLY A 320 -28.18 -1.42 -6.99
N ASP A 321 -28.84 -0.49 -7.70
CA ASP A 321 -28.19 0.69 -8.26
C ASP A 321 -27.83 1.70 -7.16
N ILE A 322 -28.74 1.94 -6.21
CA ILE A 322 -28.48 2.77 -5.03
C ILE A 322 -27.26 2.23 -4.27
N THR A 323 -27.27 0.94 -3.95
CA THR A 323 -26.15 0.29 -3.22
C THR A 323 -24.83 0.46 -3.97
N ARG A 324 -24.82 0.25 -5.29
CA ARG A 324 -23.61 0.34 -6.11
C ARG A 324 -23.04 1.75 -6.10
N VAL A 325 -23.88 2.77 -6.33
CA VAL A 325 -23.48 4.18 -6.34
C VAL A 325 -22.94 4.59 -4.98
N GLU A 326 -23.70 4.37 -3.91
CA GLU A 326 -23.35 4.84 -2.57
C GLU A 326 -22.08 4.16 -2.00
N LYS A 327 -21.85 2.87 -2.32
CA LYS A 327 -20.59 2.19 -1.99
C LYS A 327 -19.40 2.76 -2.78
N THR A 328 -19.60 3.05 -4.06
CA THR A 328 -18.54 3.64 -4.91
C THR A 328 -18.19 5.05 -4.43
N HIS A 329 -19.20 5.83 -4.03
CA HIS A 329 -19.07 7.17 -3.45
C HIS A 329 -18.23 7.15 -2.17
N SER A 330 -18.52 6.23 -1.25
CA SER A 330 -17.71 6.05 -0.05
C SER A 330 -16.29 5.56 -0.38
N GLU A 331 -16.12 4.65 -1.34
CA GLU A 331 -14.82 4.14 -1.75
C GLU A 331 -13.91 5.25 -2.31
N VAL A 332 -14.40 6.07 -3.24
CA VAL A 332 -13.61 7.19 -3.78
C VAL A 332 -13.30 8.24 -2.70
N GLU A 333 -14.22 8.48 -1.77
CA GLU A 333 -14.00 9.43 -0.68
C GLU A 333 -12.91 8.95 0.28
N PHE A 334 -13.03 7.72 0.81
CA PHE A 334 -12.21 7.26 1.94
C PHE A 334 -10.97 6.46 1.55
N GLU A 335 -10.99 5.74 0.42
CA GLU A 335 -9.86 4.96 -0.04
C GLU A 335 -8.93 5.76 -0.97
N TRP A 336 -9.39 6.88 -1.53
CA TRP A 336 -8.64 7.68 -2.48
C TRP A 336 -8.45 9.13 -2.04
N LEU A 337 -9.51 9.93 -2.03
CA LEU A 337 -9.40 11.38 -1.80
C LEU A 337 -8.83 11.69 -0.42
N ARG A 338 -9.44 11.18 0.65
CA ARG A 338 -8.97 11.46 2.02
C ARG A 338 -7.59 10.86 2.29
N GLN A 339 -7.29 9.69 1.74
CA GLN A 339 -5.95 9.08 1.83
C GLN A 339 -4.87 9.94 1.16
N PHE A 340 -5.16 10.48 -0.02
CA PHE A 340 -4.25 11.34 -0.76
C PHE A 340 -4.07 12.69 -0.07
N TRP A 341 -5.17 13.37 0.26
CA TRP A 341 -5.13 14.71 0.87
C TRP A 341 -4.55 14.71 2.28
N PHE A 342 -4.64 13.59 3.00
CA PHE A 342 -3.93 13.40 4.27
C PHE A 342 -2.40 13.47 4.11
N GLN A 343 -1.87 13.27 2.90
CA GLN A 343 -0.43 13.15 2.60
C GLN A 343 0.05 14.02 1.43
N TRP A 344 -0.81 14.85 0.83
CA TRP A 344 -0.64 15.32 -0.55
C TRP A 344 0.67 16.05 -0.87
N LYS A 345 1.13 16.94 0.02
CA LYS A 345 2.32 17.78 -0.20
C LYS A 345 3.59 16.94 -0.41
N ARG A 346 3.61 15.71 0.13
CA ARG A 346 4.73 14.77 0.02
C ARG A 346 5.01 14.41 -1.43
N TYR A 347 3.96 14.10 -2.18
CA TYR A 347 4.07 13.65 -3.57
C TYR A 347 4.45 14.82 -4.49
N ARG A 348 3.88 16.01 -4.25
CA ARG A 348 4.13 17.23 -5.05
C ARG A 348 5.58 17.72 -5.02
N ARG A 349 6.34 17.35 -3.99
CA ARG A 349 7.80 17.57 -3.96
C ARG A 349 8.55 16.76 -5.01
N CYS A 350 7.97 15.63 -5.43
CA CYS A 350 8.60 14.71 -6.38
C CYS A 350 8.01 14.87 -7.79
N THR A 351 6.69 14.98 -7.89
CA THR A 351 5.93 14.99 -9.14
C THR A 351 4.54 15.57 -8.92
N ASP A 352 3.95 16.17 -9.95
CA ASP A 352 2.55 16.60 -9.97
C ASP A 352 1.62 15.55 -10.63
N TRP A 353 2.11 14.34 -10.91
CA TRP A 353 1.39 13.31 -11.65
C TRP A 353 -0.02 13.02 -11.10
N TRP A 354 -0.19 13.07 -9.77
CA TRP A 354 -1.47 12.83 -9.10
C TRP A 354 -2.40 14.05 -9.04
N ASP A 355 -1.94 15.26 -9.36
CA ASP A 355 -2.74 16.49 -9.25
C ASP A 355 -3.99 16.40 -10.14
N LYS A 356 -3.83 16.08 -11.43
CA LYS A 356 -4.96 15.95 -12.37
C LYS A 356 -5.85 14.73 -12.08
N PRO A 357 -5.32 13.52 -11.83
CA PRO A 357 -6.11 12.38 -11.39
C PRO A 357 -6.98 12.66 -10.16
N MET A 358 -6.42 13.32 -9.14
CA MET A 358 -7.15 13.60 -7.90
C MET A 358 -8.21 14.67 -8.08
N ALA A 359 -7.95 15.70 -8.89
CA ALA A 359 -8.98 16.67 -9.27
C ALA A 359 -10.15 15.98 -10.00
N ASN A 360 -9.87 15.08 -10.94
CA ASN A 360 -10.91 14.32 -11.63
C ASN A 360 -11.70 13.42 -10.67
N LEU A 361 -11.03 12.70 -9.76
CA LEU A 361 -11.72 11.89 -8.74
C LEU A 361 -12.61 12.75 -7.83
N GLU A 362 -12.18 13.96 -7.48
CA GLU A 362 -12.97 14.89 -6.68
C GLU A 362 -14.21 15.39 -7.44
N ASP A 363 -14.09 15.66 -8.75
CA ASP A 363 -15.24 16.05 -9.58
C ASP A 363 -16.25 14.90 -9.76
N LEU A 364 -15.77 13.66 -9.91
CA LEU A 364 -16.63 12.47 -9.96
C LEU A 364 -17.31 12.24 -8.60
N TRP A 365 -16.59 12.42 -7.49
CA TRP A 365 -17.14 12.35 -6.13
C TRP A 365 -18.22 13.43 -5.89
N ARG A 366 -18.00 14.68 -6.35
CA ARG A 366 -19.02 15.76 -6.27
C ARG A 366 -20.31 15.40 -7.01
N GLN A 367 -20.20 14.74 -8.16
CA GLN A 367 -21.39 14.26 -8.87
C GLN A 367 -22.12 13.18 -8.08
N MET A 368 -21.41 12.33 -7.32
CA MET A 368 -22.06 11.35 -6.44
C MET A 368 -22.72 12.00 -5.21
N GLU A 369 -22.16 13.08 -4.66
CA GLU A 369 -22.87 13.91 -3.65
C GLU A 369 -24.21 14.44 -4.21
N LEU A 370 -24.21 14.91 -5.46
CA LEU A 370 -25.45 15.31 -6.15
C LEU A 370 -26.41 14.13 -6.30
N MET A 371 -25.92 12.94 -6.67
CA MET A 371 -26.76 11.74 -6.78
C MET A 371 -27.41 11.35 -5.45
N THR A 372 -26.67 11.40 -4.34
CA THR A 372 -27.25 11.19 -3.00
C THR A 372 -28.32 12.24 -2.69
N SER A 373 -28.09 13.50 -3.03
CA SER A 373 -29.08 14.57 -2.85
C SER A 373 -30.36 14.33 -3.65
N LEU A 374 -30.23 13.94 -4.92
CA LEU A 374 -31.37 13.58 -5.78
C LEU A 374 -32.14 12.39 -5.21
N LEU A 375 -31.45 11.37 -4.71
CA LEU A 375 -32.08 10.22 -4.06
C LEU A 375 -32.89 10.65 -2.83
N LEU A 376 -32.34 11.49 -1.96
CA LEU A 376 -33.05 12.02 -0.80
C LEU A 376 -34.29 12.84 -1.20
N CYS A 377 -34.19 13.68 -2.23
CA CYS A 377 -35.33 14.42 -2.77
C CYS A 377 -36.45 13.49 -3.27
N GLU A 378 -36.12 12.38 -3.94
CA GLU A 378 -37.11 11.40 -4.36
C GLU A 378 -37.75 10.66 -3.19
N LEU A 379 -36.98 10.31 -2.15
CA LEU A 379 -37.50 9.63 -0.96
C LEU A 379 -38.48 10.51 -0.17
N ARG A 380 -38.29 11.84 -0.18
CA ARG A 380 -39.16 12.82 0.48
C ARG A 380 -40.50 13.05 -0.23
N LYS A 381 -40.70 12.53 -1.44
CA LYS A 381 -41.97 12.71 -2.16
C LYS A 381 -43.06 11.84 -1.53
N GLU A 382 -44.19 12.46 -1.19
CA GLU A 382 -45.36 11.78 -0.60
C GLU A 382 -46.05 10.79 -1.57
N GLU A 383 -45.76 10.89 -2.87
CA GLU A 383 -46.41 10.11 -3.93
C GLU A 383 -45.86 8.67 -4.07
N GLN A 384 -44.79 8.31 -3.34
CA GLN A 384 -44.21 6.97 -3.43
C GLN A 384 -44.96 5.94 -2.55
N MET A 385 -45.06 4.71 -3.07
CA MET A 385 -45.55 3.58 -2.27
C MET A 385 -44.64 3.38 -1.06
N GLU A 386 -45.23 3.40 0.13
CA GLU A 386 -44.53 3.36 1.42
C GLU A 386 -43.56 2.17 1.54
N GLU A 387 -43.97 0.99 1.10
CA GLU A 387 -43.13 -0.22 1.12
C GLU A 387 -41.86 -0.07 0.27
N GLN A 388 -41.99 0.47 -0.95
CA GLN A 388 -40.86 0.71 -1.85
C GLN A 388 -39.92 1.81 -1.32
N ARG A 389 -40.49 2.85 -0.69
CA ARG A 389 -39.72 3.91 -0.03
C ARG A 389 -38.90 3.33 1.12
N ASN A 390 -39.54 2.54 1.99
CA ASN A 390 -38.92 1.95 3.17
C ASN A 390 -37.83 0.94 2.79
N GLU A 391 -37.98 0.19 1.71
CA GLU A 391 -36.93 -0.69 1.18
C GLU A 391 -35.67 0.10 0.78
N LYS A 392 -35.84 1.20 0.04
CA LYS A 392 -34.73 2.07 -0.37
C LYS A 392 -34.04 2.73 0.82
N ILE A 393 -34.81 3.21 1.81
CA ILE A 393 -34.24 3.80 3.03
C ILE A 393 -33.44 2.76 3.82
N ARG A 394 -33.95 1.52 3.99
CA ARG A 394 -33.22 0.43 4.67
C ARG A 394 -31.90 0.09 4.00
N CYS A 395 -31.82 0.26 2.68
CA CYS A 395 -30.58 0.10 1.92
C CYS A 395 -29.62 1.31 2.11
N LEU A 396 -30.14 2.53 2.05
CA LEU A 396 -29.34 3.76 2.07
C LEU A 396 -28.79 4.08 3.46
N LEU A 397 -29.60 3.94 4.50
CA LEU A 397 -29.32 4.39 5.85
C LEU A 397 -27.99 3.82 6.41
N PRO A 398 -27.70 2.51 6.33
CA PRO A 398 -26.43 1.98 6.82
C PRO A 398 -25.20 2.59 6.12
N LEU A 399 -25.32 2.91 4.82
CA LEU A 399 -24.23 3.50 4.03
C LEU A 399 -23.97 4.96 4.43
N GLN A 400 -25.03 5.73 4.76
CA GLN A 400 -24.87 7.10 5.26
C GLN A 400 -24.29 7.12 6.68
N VAL A 401 -24.73 6.19 7.54
CA VAL A 401 -24.17 6.04 8.90
C VAL A 401 -22.68 5.72 8.85
N GLU A 402 -22.26 4.79 7.98
CA GLU A 402 -20.85 4.48 7.77
C GLU A 402 -20.07 5.69 7.24
N ARG A 403 -20.62 6.40 6.24
CA ARG A 403 -20.00 7.61 5.68
C ARG A 403 -19.82 8.71 6.73
N GLN A 404 -20.83 8.97 7.55
CA GLN A 404 -20.73 9.92 8.66
C GLN A 404 -19.63 9.52 9.64
N ALA A 405 -19.62 8.26 10.09
CA ALA A 405 -18.61 7.76 11.01
C ALA A 405 -17.19 7.90 10.44
N LEU A 406 -16.99 7.59 9.16
CA LEU A 406 -15.70 7.74 8.49
C LEU A 406 -15.31 9.21 8.29
N ARG A 407 -16.25 10.11 7.96
CA ARG A 407 -15.98 11.56 7.90
C ARG A 407 -15.47 12.08 9.23
N GLN A 408 -16.12 11.71 10.33
CA GLN A 408 -15.70 12.10 11.69
C GLN A 408 -14.33 11.48 12.06
N GLU A 409 -14.10 10.21 11.71
CA GLU A 409 -12.79 9.57 11.93
C GLU A 409 -11.67 10.33 11.22
N TRP A 410 -11.86 10.65 9.93
CA TRP A 410 -10.85 11.35 9.14
C TRP A 410 -10.65 12.80 9.58
N LEU A 411 -11.72 13.49 9.97
CA LEU A 411 -11.63 14.82 10.56
C LEU A 411 -10.78 14.78 11.85
N ALA A 412 -11.11 13.89 12.79
CA ALA A 412 -10.34 13.70 14.01
C ALA A 412 -8.88 13.31 13.74
N ARG A 413 -8.63 12.49 12.71
CA ARG A 413 -7.27 12.10 12.30
C ARG A 413 -6.49 13.29 11.75
N CYS A 414 -7.09 14.14 10.91
CA CYS A 414 -6.45 15.34 10.38
C CYS A 414 -6.08 16.35 11.48
N HIS A 415 -6.90 16.46 12.52
CA HIS A 415 -6.71 17.38 13.65
C HIS A 415 -6.11 16.72 14.90
N SER A 416 -5.48 15.54 14.76
CA SER A 416 -4.88 14.86 15.92
C SER A 416 -3.65 15.62 16.45
N PRO A 417 -3.30 15.51 17.74
CA PRO A 417 -2.10 16.12 18.29
C PRO A 417 -0.79 15.69 17.62
N LEU A 418 -0.77 14.52 16.95
CA LEU A 418 0.37 14.08 16.15
C LEU A 418 0.42 14.82 14.81
N SER A 419 -0.73 15.00 14.16
CA SER A 419 -0.89 15.73 12.91
C SER A 419 -0.47 17.20 13.06
N GLU A 420 -0.86 17.84 14.16
CA GLU A 420 -0.52 19.24 14.45
C GLU A 420 0.97 19.49 14.68
N LYS A 421 1.69 18.47 15.16
CA LYS A 421 3.15 18.52 15.39
C LYS A 421 3.97 18.29 14.13
N LEU A 422 3.34 17.88 13.03
CA LEU A 422 4.05 17.72 11.76
C LEU A 422 4.46 19.10 11.20
N PRO A 423 5.58 19.17 10.45
CA PRO A 423 5.96 20.34 9.68
C PRO A 423 4.81 20.85 8.79
N ASP A 424 4.72 22.16 8.55
CA ASP A 424 3.60 22.77 7.77
C ASP A 424 3.47 22.21 6.35
N ASP A 425 4.59 21.78 5.77
CA ASP A 425 4.71 21.14 4.48
C ASP A 425 4.43 19.63 4.50
N GLU A 426 4.09 19.07 5.66
CA GLU A 426 3.64 17.69 5.88
C GLU A 426 2.29 17.58 6.58
N LYS A 427 1.72 18.69 7.06
CA LYS A 427 0.41 18.71 7.73
C LYS A 427 -0.68 18.12 6.84
N PRO A 428 -1.48 17.18 7.36
CA PRO A 428 -2.64 16.64 6.65
C PRO A 428 -3.60 17.72 6.21
N LYS A 429 -4.21 17.53 5.04
CA LYS A 429 -5.34 18.34 4.58
C LYS A 429 -6.62 17.51 4.69
N CYS A 430 -7.59 17.98 5.47
CA CYS A 430 -8.93 17.40 5.47
C CYS A 430 -9.64 17.85 4.19
N GLN A 431 -9.60 17.02 3.15
CA GLN A 431 -10.26 17.30 1.88
C GLN A 431 -10.82 16.00 1.29
N PRO A 432 -12.05 16.03 0.74
CA PRO A 432 -12.98 17.17 0.68
C PRO A 432 -13.57 17.54 2.06
N TYR A 433 -13.77 18.83 2.29
CA TYR A 433 -14.38 19.42 3.50
C TYR A 433 -15.02 20.77 3.14
N TRP A 434 -16.19 21.05 3.72
CA TRP A 434 -16.93 22.31 3.57
C TRP A 434 -17.75 22.56 4.83
N GLU A 435 -18.09 23.82 5.08
CA GLU A 435 -18.87 24.24 6.26
C GLU A 435 -20.24 24.79 5.83
N GLY A 436 -21.26 24.51 6.64
CA GLY A 436 -22.59 25.12 6.51
C GLY A 436 -23.25 24.97 5.13
N ASN A 437 -23.95 26.02 4.72
CA ASN A 437 -24.66 26.12 3.43
C ASN A 437 -23.71 26.56 2.30
N ASP A 438 -22.61 25.84 2.07
CA ASP A 438 -21.79 26.06 0.87
C ASP A 438 -22.67 25.82 -0.38
N PRO A 439 -22.96 26.86 -1.19
CA PRO A 439 -23.89 26.72 -2.31
C PRO A 439 -23.34 25.84 -3.44
N SER A 440 -22.04 25.50 -3.40
CA SER A 440 -21.42 24.59 -4.36
C SER A 440 -21.62 23.11 -4.00
N MET A 441 -22.08 22.81 -2.78
CA MET A 441 -22.27 21.44 -2.29
C MET A 441 -23.77 21.16 -2.06
N PRO A 442 -24.32 20.06 -2.61
CA PRO A 442 -25.75 19.76 -2.55
C PRO A 442 -26.19 19.14 -1.21
N LEU A 443 -25.24 18.74 -0.37
CA LEU A 443 -25.45 18.14 0.94
C LEU A 443 -24.49 18.74 1.97
N PRO A 444 -24.85 18.74 3.27
CA PRO A 444 -23.92 19.08 4.34
C PRO A 444 -22.78 18.05 4.44
N PHE A 445 -21.63 18.48 4.94
CA PHE A 445 -20.55 17.56 5.28
C PHE A 445 -20.97 16.60 6.39
N ASP A 446 -21.65 17.14 7.40
CA ASP A 446 -22.23 16.41 8.53
C ASP A 446 -23.62 15.87 8.14
N LEU A 447 -23.77 14.55 8.18
CA LEU A 447 -24.96 13.84 7.75
C LEU A 447 -25.92 13.49 8.90
N GLU A 448 -25.65 13.93 10.14
CA GLU A 448 -26.46 13.56 11.31
C GLU A 448 -27.96 13.86 11.13
N ASP A 449 -28.32 15.06 10.67
CA ASP A 449 -29.72 15.43 10.45
C ASP A 449 -30.39 14.59 9.37
N ILE A 450 -29.66 14.28 8.29
CA ILE A 450 -30.16 13.42 7.20
C ILE A 450 -30.37 12.00 7.70
N ILE A 451 -29.44 11.47 8.50
CA ILE A 451 -29.55 10.14 9.10
C ILE A 451 -30.76 10.08 10.03
N PHE A 452 -30.97 11.10 10.86
CA PHE A 452 -32.11 11.20 11.77
C PHE A 452 -33.45 11.28 11.01
N GLU A 453 -33.50 12.06 9.93
CA GLU A 453 -34.67 12.13 9.05
C GLU A 453 -35.02 10.76 8.46
N LEU A 454 -34.02 10.07 7.87
CA LEU A 454 -34.21 8.73 7.29
C LEU A 454 -34.66 7.70 8.33
N GLN A 455 -34.18 7.79 9.58
CA GLN A 455 -34.63 6.93 10.67
C GLN A 455 -36.09 7.19 11.02
N THR A 456 -36.48 8.47 11.14
CA THR A 456 -37.85 8.86 11.45
C THR A 456 -38.84 8.37 10.38
N MET A 457 -38.47 8.48 9.09
CA MET A 457 -39.27 7.99 7.97
C MET A 457 -39.48 6.46 7.93
N LEU A 458 -38.70 5.68 8.70
CA LEU A 458 -38.89 4.23 8.84
C LEU A 458 -39.74 3.85 10.06
N GLU A 459 -39.90 4.77 11.01
CA GLU A 459 -40.70 4.60 12.23
C GLU A 459 -42.15 5.02 12.01
N ASP A 460 -42.37 6.01 11.14
CA ASP A 460 -43.67 6.44 10.60
C ASP A 460 -44.17 5.50 9.49
#